data_AF-A0A924FEG2-F1
#
_entry.id   AF-A0A924FEG2-F1
#
_cell.length_a   1.000
_cell.length_b   1.000
_cell.length_c   1.000
_cell.angle_alpha   90.00
_cell.angle_beta   90.00
_cell.angle_gamma   90.00
#
_symmetry.space_group_name_H-M   'P 1'
#
loop_
_entity.id
_entity.type
_entity.pdbx_description
1 polymer ?
#
loop_
_entity_poly.entity_id
_entity_poly.type
_entity_poly.pdbx_seq_one_letter_code
_entity_poly.pdbx_strand_id
1 'polypeptide(L)'
;MMKKLMVFLAIAVALSACSQTGSNVSPADQTSASARGVAVDSFGKGTVITQDKLPQAARDFLTKTYPGYTFVQGVQGTDRAGATFFAAVIEQNGTRYHLHFDASGAVLPGRECKGGPGRGEANETTISQDKLPQAILNYLTTTYAGYTFVGAEQAADSAGVVLYYEVGIVQNGKPVRLNFDATGKLLERPKDGPGGPGGPGAPKGTSITADKLPAATNTYLTATYAGYTFKRAEQVITRDGVTLYAVAITQNGTEYFLLFNADGSFRAALKKK
;
A
#
# COMPACT_ATOMS: atom_id res chain seq x y z
N MET A 1 -42.93 19.20 21.99
CA MET A 1 -42.26 18.66 20.78
C MET A 1 -40.85 18.23 21.17
N MET A 2 -40.60 16.92 21.19
CA MET A 2 -39.34 16.31 21.65
C MET A 2 -38.26 16.44 20.57
N LYS A 3 -37.14 17.10 20.89
CA LYS A 3 -35.92 17.08 20.09
C LYS A 3 -35.30 15.67 20.20
N LYS A 4 -35.37 14.90 19.12
CA LYS A 4 -34.68 13.61 19.00
C LYS A 4 -33.16 13.85 18.98
N LEU A 5 -32.49 13.43 20.03
CA LEU A 5 -31.03 13.36 20.12
C LEU A 5 -30.58 12.13 19.33
N MET A 6 -30.07 12.33 18.10
CA MET A 6 -29.44 11.26 17.33
C MET A 6 -28.01 11.06 17.83
N VAL A 7 -27.81 9.98 18.58
CA VAL A 7 -26.49 9.47 18.95
C VAL A 7 -25.89 8.80 17.72
N PHE A 8 -24.91 9.44 17.09
CA PHE A 8 -24.07 8.81 16.08
C PHE A 8 -23.09 7.86 16.78
N LEU A 9 -23.41 6.56 16.76
CA LEU A 9 -22.51 5.51 17.19
C LEU A 9 -21.38 5.40 16.15
N ALA A 10 -20.23 6.00 16.45
CA ALA A 10 -19.01 5.81 15.67
C ALA A 10 -18.52 4.37 15.88
N ILE A 11 -18.76 3.50 14.90
CA ILE A 11 -18.18 2.15 14.87
C ILE A 11 -16.70 2.33 14.52
N ALA A 12 -15.84 2.25 15.54
CA ALA A 12 -14.40 2.19 15.35
C ALA A 12 -14.04 0.82 14.76
N VAL A 13 -13.87 0.75 13.43
CA VAL A 13 -13.33 -0.44 12.77
C VAL A 13 -11.83 -0.47 13.05
N ALA A 14 -11.42 -1.36 13.96
CA ALA A 14 -10.01 -1.63 14.24
C ALA A 14 -9.42 -2.43 13.07
N LEU A 15 -8.82 -1.74 12.11
CA LEU A 15 -8.12 -2.35 10.97
C LEU A 15 -6.67 -2.68 11.37
N SER A 16 -6.35 -3.98 11.44
CA SER A 16 -5.01 -4.50 11.69
C SER A 16 -4.15 -4.50 10.42
N ALA A 17 -2.83 -4.32 10.58
CA ALA A 17 -1.86 -4.69 9.54
C ALA A 17 -1.70 -6.21 9.56
N CYS A 18 -2.24 -6.92 8.58
CA CYS A 18 -2.27 -8.39 8.57
C CYS A 18 -1.24 -8.99 7.60
N SER A 19 -0.41 -9.87 8.13
CA SER A 19 -0.02 -11.11 7.43
C SER A 19 -1.17 -12.10 7.56
N GLN A 20 -1.61 -12.73 6.47
CA GLN A 20 -2.66 -13.75 6.51
C GLN A 20 -2.19 -14.96 7.35
N THR A 21 -2.58 -15.04 8.62
CA THR A 21 -2.53 -16.28 9.38
C THR A 21 -3.81 -17.07 9.08
N GLY A 22 -3.62 -18.24 8.48
CA GLY A 22 -4.68 -19.17 8.14
C GLY A 22 -5.53 -19.54 9.35
N SER A 23 -6.85 -19.60 9.15
CA SER A 23 -7.78 -20.14 10.14
C SER A 23 -7.70 -21.66 10.12
N ASN A 24 -7.53 -22.27 11.30
CA ASN A 24 -7.46 -23.71 11.54
C ASN A 24 -8.69 -24.42 10.96
N VAL A 25 -8.45 -25.46 10.15
CA VAL A 25 -9.48 -26.40 9.70
C VAL A 25 -9.35 -27.70 10.51
N SER A 26 -10.46 -28.19 11.04
CA SER A 26 -10.56 -29.43 11.83
C SER A 26 -10.38 -30.68 10.93
N PRO A 27 -9.66 -31.73 11.39
CA PRO A 27 -9.32 -32.90 10.58
C PRO A 27 -10.45 -33.92 10.56
N ALA A 28 -11.45 -33.74 9.71
CA ALA A 28 -12.38 -34.81 9.34
C ALA A 28 -13.07 -34.48 8.01
N ASP A 29 -12.32 -34.59 6.90
CA ASP A 29 -12.82 -35.13 5.63
C ASP A 29 -11.69 -35.06 4.60
N GLN A 30 -10.93 -36.15 4.50
CA GLN A 30 -10.10 -36.44 3.34
C GLN A 30 -10.73 -37.59 2.58
N THR A 31 -11.21 -37.33 1.36
CA THR A 31 -11.10 -38.30 0.29
C THR A 31 -10.35 -37.65 -0.87
N SER A 32 -9.35 -38.38 -1.34
CA SER A 32 -8.10 -37.82 -1.84
C SER A 32 -8.07 -37.72 -3.36
N ALA A 33 -7.95 -36.49 -3.87
CA ALA A 33 -7.27 -36.21 -5.12
C ALA A 33 -6.57 -34.84 -5.00
N SER A 34 -5.25 -34.87 -4.83
CA SER A 34 -4.33 -33.71 -4.92
C SER A 34 -4.71 -32.46 -4.11
N ALA A 35 -4.86 -32.59 -2.80
CA ALA A 35 -4.90 -31.46 -1.87
C ALA A 35 -3.48 -30.92 -1.61
N ARG A 36 -2.86 -30.29 -2.61
CA ARG A 36 -1.74 -29.35 -2.39
C ARG A 36 -2.30 -27.93 -2.43
N GLY A 37 -2.55 -27.38 -1.24
CA GLY A 37 -2.61 -25.93 -0.99
C GLY A 37 -3.66 -25.14 -1.77
N VAL A 38 -4.95 -25.30 -1.45
CA VAL A 38 -5.96 -24.31 -1.85
C VAL A 38 -6.22 -23.36 -0.68
N ALA A 39 -5.23 -22.52 -0.40
CA ALA A 39 -5.43 -21.30 0.35
C ALA A 39 -4.77 -20.18 -0.46
N VAL A 40 -5.37 -19.86 -1.60
CA VAL A 40 -4.88 -18.84 -2.53
C VAL A 40 -6.09 -18.04 -3.03
N ASP A 41 -6.15 -16.78 -2.61
CA ASP A 41 -6.84 -15.67 -3.27
C ASP A 41 -7.72 -16.01 -4.49
N SER A 42 -9.02 -16.14 -4.22
CA SER A 42 -10.00 -16.60 -5.21
C SER A 42 -10.35 -15.58 -6.29
N PHE A 43 -9.80 -14.36 -6.29
CA PHE A 43 -10.15 -13.35 -7.29
C PHE A 43 -9.36 -13.60 -8.58
N GLY A 44 -10.06 -13.71 -9.71
CA GLY A 44 -9.42 -13.68 -11.03
C GLY A 44 -8.99 -12.25 -11.38
N LYS A 45 -8.25 -12.08 -12.48
CA LYS A 45 -7.87 -10.74 -12.98
C LYS A 45 -9.14 -9.97 -13.39
N GLY A 46 -9.34 -8.79 -12.82
CA GLY A 46 -10.44 -7.88 -13.19
C GLY A 46 -10.05 -6.83 -14.23
N THR A 47 -11.06 -6.09 -14.70
CA THR A 47 -10.92 -4.93 -15.59
C THR A 47 -11.01 -3.65 -14.76
N VAL A 48 -10.17 -2.66 -15.10
CA VAL A 48 -10.21 -1.34 -14.46
C VAL A 48 -11.53 -0.64 -14.76
N ILE A 49 -12.13 -0.06 -13.73
CA ILE A 49 -13.39 0.68 -13.81
C ILE A 49 -13.28 2.03 -13.09
N THR A 50 -14.15 2.96 -13.48
CA THR A 50 -14.33 4.24 -12.81
C THR A 50 -15.26 4.09 -11.59
N GLN A 51 -15.20 5.04 -10.66
CA GLN A 51 -15.97 5.01 -9.41
C GLN A 51 -17.49 4.90 -9.64
N ASP A 52 -18.03 5.51 -10.71
CA ASP A 52 -19.45 5.44 -11.07
C ASP A 52 -19.90 4.03 -11.48
N LYS A 53 -18.96 3.12 -11.75
CA LYS A 53 -19.24 1.71 -12.07
C LYS A 53 -19.22 0.78 -10.85
N LEU A 54 -18.77 1.25 -9.69
CA LEU A 54 -18.93 0.49 -8.45
C LEU A 54 -20.42 0.36 -8.08
N PRO A 55 -20.87 -0.73 -7.45
CA PRO A 55 -22.24 -0.83 -6.93
C PRO A 55 -22.58 0.35 -6.01
N GLN A 56 -23.84 0.79 -6.01
CA GLN A 56 -24.27 1.93 -5.19
C GLN A 56 -23.93 1.73 -3.70
N ALA A 57 -24.15 0.52 -3.17
CA ALA A 57 -23.82 0.20 -1.78
C ALA A 57 -22.32 0.36 -1.47
N ALA A 58 -21.43 0.03 -2.41
CA ALA A 58 -19.99 0.24 -2.25
C ALA A 58 -19.67 1.74 -2.23
N ARG A 59 -20.26 2.54 -3.13
CA ARG A 59 -20.07 4.00 -3.13
C ARG A 59 -20.57 4.66 -1.85
N ASP A 60 -21.72 4.21 -1.34
CA ASP A 60 -22.30 4.69 -0.08
C ASP A 60 -21.40 4.34 1.10
N PHE A 61 -20.88 3.10 1.13
CA PHE A 61 -19.90 2.67 2.12
C PHE A 61 -18.65 3.54 2.10
N LEU A 62 -18.03 3.74 0.93
CA LEU A 62 -16.83 4.56 0.81
C LEU A 62 -17.07 5.99 1.32
N THR A 63 -18.18 6.61 0.93
CA THR A 63 -18.53 7.98 1.32
C THR A 63 -18.79 8.11 2.81
N LYS A 64 -19.48 7.12 3.40
CA LYS A 64 -19.83 7.11 4.82
C LYS A 64 -18.62 6.79 5.71
N THR A 65 -17.82 5.80 5.33
CA THR A 65 -16.73 5.27 6.15
C THR A 65 -15.45 6.07 5.99
N TYR A 66 -15.17 6.58 4.78
CA TYR A 66 -13.95 7.31 4.44
C TYR A 66 -14.25 8.73 3.95
N PRO A 67 -14.97 9.57 4.70
CA PRO A 67 -15.38 10.90 4.22
C PRO A 67 -14.17 11.73 3.73
N GLY A 68 -14.31 12.33 2.56
CA GLY A 68 -13.23 13.10 1.92
C GLY A 68 -12.14 12.25 1.26
N TYR A 69 -12.36 10.96 1.04
CA TYR A 69 -11.43 10.13 0.28
C TYR A 69 -11.22 10.63 -1.15
N THR A 70 -10.04 10.37 -1.68
CA THR A 70 -9.76 10.45 -3.12
C THR A 70 -9.83 9.05 -3.71
N PHE A 71 -10.61 8.88 -4.78
CA PHE A 71 -10.66 7.63 -5.51
C PHE A 71 -9.43 7.48 -6.39
N VAL A 72 -8.74 6.35 -6.29
CA VAL A 72 -7.52 6.07 -7.05
C VAL A 72 -7.83 5.14 -8.21
N GLN A 73 -8.45 3.99 -7.93
CA GLN A 73 -8.69 2.94 -8.93
C GLN A 73 -9.88 2.09 -8.51
N GLY A 74 -10.65 1.62 -9.50
CA GLY A 74 -11.65 0.58 -9.32
C GLY A 74 -11.33 -0.61 -10.22
N VAL A 75 -11.74 -1.79 -9.79
CA VAL A 75 -11.67 -3.01 -10.60
C VAL A 75 -12.98 -3.77 -10.46
N GLN A 76 -13.49 -4.28 -11.58
CA GLN A 76 -14.55 -5.28 -11.61
C GLN A 76 -13.98 -6.57 -12.17
N GLY A 77 -14.20 -7.69 -11.50
CA GLY A 77 -13.73 -8.98 -11.98
C GLY A 77 -14.70 -10.11 -11.69
N THR A 78 -14.27 -11.29 -12.08
CA THR A 78 -14.96 -12.54 -11.78
C THR A 78 -14.01 -13.42 -10.97
N ASP A 79 -14.49 -13.94 -9.85
CA ASP A 79 -13.71 -14.85 -9.02
C ASP A 79 -13.65 -16.26 -9.64
N ARG A 80 -12.87 -17.15 -9.04
CA ARG A 80 -12.72 -18.54 -9.53
C ARG A 80 -14.02 -19.35 -9.46
N ALA A 81 -15.00 -18.91 -8.67
CA ALA A 81 -16.32 -19.53 -8.58
C ALA A 81 -17.30 -18.96 -9.62
N GLY A 82 -16.88 -17.98 -10.43
CA GLY A 82 -17.73 -17.32 -11.43
C GLY A 82 -18.53 -16.13 -10.87
N ALA A 83 -18.36 -15.76 -9.61
CA ALA A 83 -19.07 -14.63 -9.01
C ALA A 83 -18.40 -13.30 -9.37
N THR A 84 -19.21 -12.27 -9.62
CA THR A 84 -18.69 -10.91 -9.82
C THR A 84 -18.18 -10.35 -8.50
N PHE A 85 -17.03 -9.70 -8.53
CA PHE A 85 -16.50 -8.92 -7.42
C PHE A 85 -16.11 -7.53 -7.90
N PHE A 86 -15.99 -6.62 -6.94
CA PHE A 86 -15.41 -5.29 -7.16
C PHE A 86 -14.27 -5.05 -6.17
N ALA A 87 -13.29 -4.26 -6.59
CA ALA A 87 -12.26 -3.73 -5.71
C ALA A 87 -12.10 -2.22 -5.93
N ALA A 88 -11.75 -1.50 -4.88
CA ALA A 88 -11.48 -0.07 -4.93
C ALA A 88 -10.20 0.24 -4.15
N VAL A 89 -9.40 1.14 -4.72
CA VAL A 89 -8.30 1.82 -4.02
C VAL A 89 -8.72 3.25 -3.77
N ILE A 90 -8.60 3.67 -2.53
CA ILE A 90 -8.84 5.04 -2.12
C ILE A 90 -7.67 5.55 -1.29
N GLU A 91 -7.52 6.86 -1.25
CA GLU A 91 -6.62 7.54 -0.31
C GLU A 91 -7.41 8.47 0.60
N GLN A 92 -7.11 8.41 1.90
CA GLN A 92 -7.67 9.32 2.89
C GLN A 92 -6.56 9.68 3.89
N ASN A 93 -6.30 10.98 4.08
CA ASN A 93 -5.30 11.49 5.03
C ASN A 93 -3.91 10.84 4.85
N GLY A 94 -3.48 10.65 3.61
CA GLY A 94 -2.19 10.01 3.29
C GLY A 94 -2.13 8.50 3.53
N THR A 95 -3.25 7.89 3.92
CA THR A 95 -3.38 6.43 4.03
C THR A 95 -4.11 5.88 2.81
N ARG A 96 -3.49 4.90 2.15
CA ARG A 96 -4.10 4.16 1.03
C ARG A 96 -4.83 2.93 1.56
N TYR A 97 -6.06 2.73 1.10
CA TYR A 97 -6.91 1.60 1.46
C TYR A 97 -7.23 0.79 0.22
N HIS A 98 -7.10 -0.54 0.33
CA HIS A 98 -7.53 -1.50 -0.66
C HIS A 98 -8.78 -2.20 -0.11
N LEU A 99 -9.88 -2.08 -0.82
CA LEU A 99 -11.21 -2.49 -0.37
C LEU A 99 -11.82 -3.43 -1.41
N HIS A 100 -12.30 -4.58 -0.95
CA HIS A 100 -12.95 -5.57 -1.81
C HIS A 100 -14.43 -5.65 -1.46
N PHE A 101 -15.25 -5.76 -2.48
CA PHE A 101 -16.69 -5.84 -2.40
C PHE A 101 -17.21 -7.05 -3.18
N ASP A 102 -18.29 -7.63 -2.71
CA ASP A 102 -19.06 -8.59 -3.49
C ASP A 102 -19.87 -7.90 -4.61
N ALA A 103 -20.62 -8.70 -5.38
CA ALA A 103 -21.46 -8.20 -6.46
C ALA A 103 -22.54 -7.19 -6.00
N SER A 104 -22.96 -7.24 -4.74
CA SER A 104 -23.96 -6.32 -4.18
C SER A 104 -23.34 -4.99 -3.70
N GLY A 105 -22.01 -4.94 -3.58
CA GLY A 105 -21.28 -3.81 -2.99
C GLY A 105 -21.09 -3.92 -1.48
N ALA A 106 -21.33 -5.09 -0.88
CA ALA A 106 -21.00 -5.32 0.52
C ALA A 106 -19.50 -5.61 0.65
N VAL A 107 -18.87 -5.06 1.68
CA VAL A 107 -17.44 -5.26 1.96
C VAL A 107 -17.16 -6.72 2.30
N LEU A 108 -16.10 -7.26 1.70
CA LEU A 108 -15.60 -8.58 2.04
C LEU A 108 -14.67 -8.51 3.26
N PRO A 109 -15.03 -9.13 4.40
CA PRO A 109 -14.27 -9.02 5.65
C PRO A 109 -12.87 -9.65 5.56
N GLY A 110 -11.90 -9.07 6.27
CA GLY A 110 -10.51 -9.53 6.30
C GLY A 110 -9.69 -9.18 5.04
N ARG A 111 -10.29 -8.44 4.10
CA ARG A 111 -9.67 -7.97 2.85
C ARG A 111 -9.56 -6.45 2.78
N GLU A 112 -9.96 -5.75 3.83
CA GLU A 112 -9.71 -4.32 4.00
C GLU A 112 -8.29 -4.16 4.56
N CYS A 113 -7.36 -3.71 3.73
CA CYS A 113 -5.97 -3.60 4.13
C CYS A 113 -5.55 -2.12 4.25
N LYS A 114 -5.00 -1.76 5.43
CA LYS A 114 -4.24 -0.54 5.63
C LYS A 114 -2.81 -0.77 5.17
N GLY A 115 -2.39 -0.03 4.13
CA GLY A 115 -1.20 -0.36 3.37
C GLY A 115 -1.49 -1.48 2.38
N GLY A 116 -0.93 -1.36 1.18
CA GLY A 116 -1.22 -2.24 0.07
C GLY A 116 -0.84 -3.70 0.31
N PRO A 117 -1.07 -4.56 -0.69
CA PRO A 117 -0.83 -6.00 -0.59
C PRO A 117 0.60 -6.27 -0.15
N GLY A 118 0.77 -7.27 0.72
CA GLY A 118 2.11 -7.68 1.18
C GLY A 118 3.01 -8.09 0.01
N ARG A 119 4.33 -8.12 0.22
CA ARG A 119 5.32 -8.51 -0.82
C ARG A 119 5.09 -9.88 -1.50
N GLY A 120 4.17 -10.70 -0.99
CA GLY A 120 3.77 -11.99 -1.58
C GLY A 120 2.46 -11.98 -2.37
N GLU A 121 1.78 -10.85 -2.48
CA GLU A 121 0.45 -10.74 -3.12
C GLU A 121 0.49 -9.96 -4.46
N ALA A 122 1.65 -9.37 -4.81
CA ALA A 122 1.84 -8.66 -6.07
C ALA A 122 2.32 -9.62 -7.17
N ASN A 123 1.55 -9.71 -8.25
CA ASN A 123 1.96 -10.34 -9.49
C ASN A 123 2.61 -9.27 -10.39
N GLU A 124 3.93 -9.34 -10.58
CA GLU A 124 4.65 -8.51 -11.54
C GLU A 124 4.51 -9.10 -12.94
N THR A 125 4.04 -8.29 -13.89
CA THR A 125 3.93 -8.67 -15.31
C THR A 125 4.75 -7.68 -16.13
N THR A 126 5.63 -8.18 -16.98
CA THR A 126 6.33 -7.34 -17.96
C THR A 126 5.33 -6.71 -18.92
N ILE A 127 5.45 -5.40 -19.13
CA ILE A 127 4.62 -4.64 -20.07
C ILE A 127 5.51 -3.87 -21.05
N SER A 128 4.99 -3.64 -22.25
CA SER A 128 5.65 -2.78 -23.24
C SER A 128 5.49 -1.30 -22.88
N GLN A 129 6.37 -0.44 -23.41
CA GLN A 129 6.38 0.99 -23.10
C GLN A 129 5.04 1.69 -23.39
N ASP A 130 4.36 1.30 -24.48
CA ASP A 130 3.05 1.84 -24.87
C ASP A 130 1.91 1.47 -23.91
N LYS A 131 2.14 0.55 -22.97
CA LYS A 131 1.20 0.18 -21.92
C LYS A 131 1.42 0.94 -20.62
N LEU A 132 2.46 1.76 -20.51
CA LEU A 132 2.65 2.62 -19.35
C LEU A 132 1.59 3.73 -19.33
N PRO A 133 1.08 4.11 -18.15
CA PRO A 133 0.27 5.31 -17.99
C PRO A 133 0.91 6.55 -18.63
N GLN A 134 0.09 7.40 -19.24
CA GLN A 134 0.56 8.62 -19.91
C GLN A 134 1.35 9.55 -18.97
N ALA A 135 0.97 9.60 -17.69
CA ALA A 135 1.71 10.36 -16.68
C ALA A 135 3.17 9.90 -16.54
N ILE A 136 3.44 8.59 -16.62
CA ILE A 136 4.79 8.03 -16.59
C ILE A 136 5.54 8.40 -17.87
N LEU A 137 4.91 8.23 -19.04
CA LEU A 137 5.52 8.58 -20.33
C LEU A 137 5.92 10.08 -20.37
N ASN A 138 5.04 10.96 -19.87
CA ASN A 138 5.31 12.39 -19.75
C ASN A 138 6.48 12.68 -18.80
N TYR A 139 6.50 12.01 -17.65
CA TYR A 139 7.59 12.17 -16.67
C TYR A 139 8.95 11.76 -17.25
N LEU A 140 9.01 10.61 -17.94
CA LEU A 140 10.25 10.11 -18.56
C LEU A 140 10.75 11.06 -19.65
N THR A 141 9.87 11.50 -20.55
CA THR A 141 10.24 12.39 -21.65
C THR A 141 10.69 13.78 -21.17
N THR A 142 10.07 14.30 -20.10
CA THR A 142 10.40 15.60 -19.53
C THR A 142 11.67 15.57 -18.68
N THR A 143 11.82 14.55 -17.82
CA THR A 143 12.90 14.48 -16.83
C THR A 143 14.17 13.80 -17.37
N TYR A 144 13.99 12.83 -18.25
CA TYR A 144 15.04 11.99 -18.81
C TYR A 144 15.08 12.14 -20.34
N ALA A 145 15.06 13.37 -20.85
CA ALA A 145 15.06 13.60 -22.30
C ALA A 145 16.20 12.83 -23.00
N GLY A 146 15.85 12.11 -24.08
CA GLY A 146 16.79 11.26 -24.82
C GLY A 146 17.08 9.89 -24.17
N TYR A 147 16.31 9.47 -23.17
CA TYR A 147 16.45 8.14 -22.60
C TYR A 147 16.24 7.02 -23.63
N THR A 148 16.91 5.89 -23.41
CA THR A 148 16.60 4.62 -24.07
C THR A 148 15.74 3.77 -23.14
N PHE A 149 14.58 3.32 -23.60
CA PHE A 149 13.72 2.42 -22.81
C PHE A 149 14.35 1.01 -22.75
N VAL A 150 14.36 0.41 -21.56
CA VAL A 150 14.89 -0.96 -21.35
C VAL A 150 13.75 -1.95 -21.11
N GLY A 151 12.79 -1.60 -20.27
CA GLY A 151 11.68 -2.47 -19.92
C GLY A 151 10.80 -1.86 -18.84
N ALA A 152 9.60 -2.40 -18.69
CA ALA A 152 8.70 -2.04 -17.61
C ALA A 152 7.95 -3.25 -17.07
N GLU A 153 7.59 -3.18 -15.80
CA GLU A 153 6.78 -4.15 -15.10
C GLU A 153 5.60 -3.44 -14.45
N GLN A 154 4.44 -4.06 -14.52
CA GLN A 154 3.26 -3.67 -13.77
C GLN A 154 3.04 -4.70 -12.65
N ALA A 155 3.04 -4.23 -11.41
CA ALA A 155 2.64 -5.02 -10.26
C ALA A 155 1.14 -4.83 -10.02
N ALA A 156 0.39 -5.92 -9.93
CA ALA A 156 -1.01 -5.90 -9.55
C ALA A 156 -1.30 -6.94 -8.46
N ASP A 157 -2.30 -6.70 -7.63
CA ASP A 157 -2.80 -7.73 -6.71
C ASP A 157 -3.55 -8.84 -7.45
N SER A 158 -4.00 -9.86 -6.72
CA SER A 158 -4.77 -10.97 -7.30
C SER A 158 -6.13 -10.56 -7.86
N ALA A 159 -6.71 -9.45 -7.41
CA ALA A 159 -7.91 -8.87 -7.99
C ALA A 159 -7.63 -8.10 -9.30
N GLY A 160 -6.38 -7.79 -9.61
CA GLY A 160 -5.98 -7.00 -10.77
C GLY A 160 -5.91 -5.49 -10.49
N VAL A 161 -5.97 -5.07 -9.23
CA VAL A 161 -5.69 -3.69 -8.84
C VAL A 161 -4.21 -3.42 -9.08
N VAL A 162 -3.90 -2.38 -9.84
CA VAL A 162 -2.51 -2.01 -10.10
C VAL A 162 -1.96 -1.35 -8.84
N LEU A 163 -0.79 -1.81 -8.42
CA LEU A 163 -0.10 -1.33 -7.23
C LEU A 163 0.97 -0.30 -7.63
N TYR A 164 1.82 -0.69 -8.58
CA TYR A 164 2.90 0.15 -9.07
C TYR A 164 3.40 -0.29 -10.44
N TYR A 165 4.20 0.59 -11.03
CA TYR A 165 5.01 0.31 -12.20
C TYR A 165 6.49 0.44 -11.85
N GLU A 166 7.31 -0.54 -12.22
CA GLU A 166 8.77 -0.40 -12.26
C GLU A 166 9.19 -0.17 -13.72
N VAL A 167 9.99 0.86 -13.96
CA VAL A 167 10.45 1.24 -15.31
C VAL A 167 11.96 1.35 -15.32
N GLY A 168 12.58 0.56 -16.21
CA GLY A 168 14.00 0.61 -16.53
C GLY A 168 14.26 1.45 -17.77
N ILE A 169 15.18 2.40 -17.66
CA ILE A 169 15.70 3.20 -18.78
C ILE A 169 17.23 3.27 -18.73
N VAL A 170 17.86 3.69 -19.83
CA VAL A 170 19.25 4.15 -19.86
C VAL A 170 19.26 5.64 -20.19
N GLN A 171 19.89 6.44 -19.33
CA GLN A 171 20.13 7.86 -19.56
C GLN A 171 21.64 8.10 -19.63
N ASN A 172 22.12 8.69 -20.73
CA ASN A 172 23.55 9.03 -20.92
C ASN A 172 24.48 7.83 -20.61
N GLY A 173 24.12 6.64 -21.08
CA GLY A 173 24.88 5.40 -20.88
C GLY A 173 24.77 4.78 -19.47
N LYS A 174 23.94 5.33 -18.57
CA LYS A 174 23.74 4.81 -17.21
C LYS A 174 22.34 4.23 -17.03
N PRO A 175 22.20 3.02 -16.47
CA PRO A 175 20.90 2.45 -16.16
C PRO A 175 20.22 3.22 -15.02
N VAL A 176 18.92 3.47 -15.16
CA VAL A 176 18.05 4.09 -14.16
C VAL A 176 16.83 3.19 -13.98
N ARG A 177 16.45 2.94 -12.73
CA ARG A 177 15.19 2.26 -12.39
C ARG A 177 14.30 3.21 -11.60
N LEU A 178 13.09 3.39 -12.10
CA LEU A 178 12.09 4.31 -11.57
C LEU A 178 10.87 3.49 -11.15
N ASN A 179 10.30 3.82 -9.99
CA ASN A 179 9.06 3.23 -9.54
C ASN A 179 7.99 4.32 -9.57
N PHE A 180 6.79 3.97 -10.00
CA PHE A 180 5.64 4.87 -10.03
C PHE A 180 4.47 4.19 -9.35
N ASP A 181 3.63 4.96 -8.65
CA ASP A 181 2.38 4.41 -8.15
C ASP A 181 1.41 4.10 -9.29
N ALA A 182 0.27 3.50 -8.97
CA ALA A 182 -0.78 3.19 -9.93
C ALA A 182 -1.29 4.38 -10.77
N THR A 183 -1.12 5.62 -10.28
CA THR A 183 -1.52 6.86 -10.97
C THR A 183 -0.41 7.41 -11.89
N GLY A 184 0.79 6.83 -11.83
CA GLY A 184 1.96 7.29 -12.58
C GLY A 184 2.74 8.40 -11.88
N LYS A 185 2.49 8.66 -10.60
CA LYS A 185 3.33 9.56 -9.80
C LYS A 185 4.60 8.83 -9.40
N LEU A 186 5.75 9.49 -9.56
CA LEU A 186 7.03 8.91 -9.17
C LEU A 186 7.06 8.60 -7.67
N LEU A 187 7.41 7.36 -7.36
CA LEU A 187 7.76 6.92 -6.02
C LEU A 187 9.25 7.22 -5.84
N GLU A 188 9.56 8.17 -4.96
CA GLU A 188 10.95 8.55 -4.73
C GLU A 188 11.77 7.33 -4.25
N ARG A 189 12.81 6.98 -5.01
CA ARG A 189 14.01 6.37 -4.45
C ARG A 189 14.95 7.53 -4.13
N PRO A 190 15.44 7.70 -2.89
CA PRO A 190 16.48 8.67 -2.62
C PRO A 190 17.74 8.26 -3.37
N LYS A 191 18.44 9.29 -3.83
CA LYS A 191 19.66 9.20 -4.61
C LYS A 191 20.76 8.53 -3.79
N ASP A 192 21.44 7.61 -4.47
CA ASP A 192 22.77 7.08 -4.17
C ASP A 192 22.97 6.24 -2.89
N GLY A 193 23.40 5.00 -3.11
CA GLY A 193 24.20 4.25 -2.14
C GLY A 193 23.60 2.91 -1.69
N PRO A 194 24.47 1.91 -1.41
CA PRO A 194 24.08 0.54 -1.04
C PRO A 194 23.16 0.53 0.19
N GLY A 195 22.29 -0.48 0.19
CA GLY A 195 21.07 -0.56 0.99
C GLY A 195 21.23 -0.51 2.50
N GLY A 196 20.13 -0.15 3.15
CA GLY A 196 19.86 -0.32 4.57
C GLY A 196 18.41 0.10 4.85
N PRO A 197 17.79 -0.32 5.98
CA PRO A 197 18.41 -1.01 7.12
C PRO A 197 17.91 -2.47 7.22
N GLY A 198 18.74 -3.42 6.78
CA GLY A 198 18.46 -4.87 6.93
C GLY A 198 18.58 -5.72 5.68
N GLY A 199 18.91 -5.17 4.51
CA GLY A 199 19.28 -5.99 3.35
C GLY A 199 19.35 -5.20 2.03
N PRO A 200 19.95 -5.81 0.98
CA PRO A 200 19.99 -5.23 -0.36
C PRO A 200 18.56 -5.05 -0.90
N GLY A 201 18.20 -3.82 -1.29
CA GLY A 201 16.92 -3.52 -1.96
C GLY A 201 15.82 -2.84 -1.10
N ALA A 202 16.11 -2.42 0.13
CA ALA A 202 15.17 -1.59 0.89
C ALA A 202 15.07 -0.16 0.27
N PRO A 203 13.86 0.40 0.07
CA PRO A 203 13.70 1.80 -0.27
C PRO A 203 14.27 2.64 0.87
N LYS A 204 15.35 3.41 0.63
CA LYS A 204 15.72 4.50 1.54
C LYS A 204 14.62 5.58 1.43
N GLY A 205 14.35 6.38 2.46
CA GLY A 205 13.35 7.45 2.38
C GLY A 205 13.96 8.82 2.08
N THR A 206 13.12 9.82 1.83
CA THR A 206 13.51 11.22 1.76
C THR A 206 13.75 11.74 3.17
N SER A 207 14.95 12.28 3.43
CA SER A 207 15.30 12.75 4.78
C SER A 207 14.43 13.93 5.18
N ILE A 208 13.91 13.89 6.41
CA ILE A 208 13.07 14.93 6.99
C ILE A 208 13.54 15.29 8.40
N THR A 209 13.19 16.49 8.85
CA THR A 209 13.42 16.95 10.22
C THR A 209 12.30 16.50 11.16
N ALA A 210 12.55 16.50 12.47
CA ALA A 210 11.59 16.02 13.47
C ALA A 210 10.27 16.81 13.49
N ASP A 211 10.28 18.09 13.09
CA ASP A 211 9.07 18.93 12.97
C ASP A 211 8.17 18.53 11.80
N LYS A 212 8.66 17.71 10.85
CA LYS A 212 7.88 17.17 9.74
C LYS A 212 7.24 15.82 10.06
N LEU A 213 7.53 15.23 11.21
CA LEU A 213 6.88 14.01 11.64
C LEU A 213 5.43 14.30 12.08
N PRO A 214 4.49 13.37 11.85
CA PRO A 214 3.16 13.46 12.42
C PRO A 214 3.24 13.63 13.95
N ALA A 215 2.37 14.45 14.51
CA ALA A 215 2.39 14.74 15.95
C ALA A 215 2.31 13.46 16.81
N ALA A 216 1.53 12.46 16.37
CA ALA A 216 1.39 11.17 17.04
C ALA A 216 2.73 10.40 17.14
N THR A 217 3.64 10.56 16.18
CA THR A 217 4.98 9.98 16.24
C THR A 217 5.78 10.58 17.40
N ASN A 218 5.79 11.91 17.53
CA ASN A 218 6.50 12.58 18.61
C ASN A 218 5.92 12.25 19.99
N THR A 219 4.59 12.14 20.09
CA THR A 219 3.91 11.67 21.30
C THR A 219 4.35 10.26 21.69
N TYR A 220 4.36 9.32 20.73
CA TYR A 220 4.76 7.94 20.97
C TYR A 220 6.22 7.82 21.43
N LEU A 221 7.14 8.53 20.76
CA LEU A 221 8.56 8.52 21.10
C LEU A 221 8.80 9.04 22.52
N THR A 222 8.14 10.15 22.89
CA THR A 222 8.28 10.75 24.22
C THR A 222 7.74 9.84 25.32
N ALA A 223 6.60 9.18 25.09
CA ALA A 223 5.96 8.30 26.05
C ALA A 223 6.71 6.95 26.22
N THR A 224 7.19 6.39 25.11
CA THR A 224 7.76 5.02 25.08
C THR A 224 9.27 5.01 25.28
N TYR A 225 9.96 6.04 24.77
CA TYR A 225 11.42 6.15 24.81
C TYR A 225 11.85 7.37 25.60
N ALA A 226 11.34 7.54 26.83
CA ALA A 226 11.68 8.69 27.67
C ALA A 226 13.20 8.95 27.74
N GLY A 227 13.60 10.21 27.53
CA GLY A 227 15.01 10.62 27.49
C GLY A 227 15.75 10.26 26.19
N TYR A 228 15.04 9.88 25.11
CA TYR A 228 15.68 9.61 23.84
C TYR A 228 16.37 10.86 23.24
N THR A 229 17.42 10.62 22.47
CA THR A 229 18.03 11.58 21.56
C THR A 229 17.57 11.27 20.15
N PHE A 230 16.93 12.23 19.48
CA PHE A 230 16.58 12.12 18.06
C PHE A 230 17.85 12.11 17.20
N LYS A 231 17.92 11.23 16.19
CA LYS A 231 19.08 11.16 15.28
C LYS A 231 18.72 11.61 13.87
N ARG A 232 17.74 10.96 13.25
CA ARG A 232 17.25 11.32 11.91
C ARG A 232 15.85 10.77 11.69
N ALA A 233 15.14 11.34 10.73
CA ALA A 233 13.93 10.76 10.18
C ALA A 233 13.96 10.78 8.65
N GLU A 234 13.22 9.84 8.07
CA GLU A 234 13.03 9.69 6.64
C GLU A 234 11.55 9.43 6.36
N GLN A 235 10.99 10.14 5.39
CA GLN A 235 9.71 9.79 4.78
C GLN A 235 9.97 8.75 3.70
N VAL A 236 9.45 7.55 3.88
CA VAL A 236 9.55 6.44 2.93
C VAL A 236 8.22 6.33 2.22
N ILE A 237 8.22 6.40 0.88
CA ILE A 237 7.06 5.97 0.11
C ILE A 237 7.34 4.53 -0.32
N THR A 238 6.50 3.60 0.13
CA THR A 238 6.61 2.20 -0.24
C THR A 238 6.31 2.01 -1.72
N ARG A 239 6.59 0.82 -2.26
CA ARG A 239 6.31 0.51 -3.66
C ARG A 239 4.83 0.66 -4.01
N ASP A 240 3.93 0.37 -3.07
CA ASP A 240 2.49 0.54 -3.18
C ASP A 240 2.00 1.98 -2.89
N GLY A 241 2.90 2.97 -2.84
CA GLY A 241 2.55 4.39 -2.68
C GLY A 241 2.23 4.81 -1.25
N VAL A 242 2.42 3.95 -0.26
CA VAL A 242 2.11 4.26 1.14
C VAL A 242 3.24 5.07 1.76
N THR A 243 2.88 6.19 2.39
CA THR A 243 3.83 6.95 3.19
C THR A 243 4.06 6.28 4.55
N LEU A 244 5.33 6.07 4.88
CA LEU A 244 5.81 5.66 6.18
C LEU A 244 6.85 6.67 6.66
N TYR A 245 7.04 6.75 7.97
CA TYR A 245 8.13 7.50 8.56
C TYR A 245 9.08 6.56 9.28
N ALA A 246 10.33 6.50 8.83
CA ALA A 246 11.41 5.81 9.52
C ALA A 246 12.13 6.80 10.43
N VAL A 247 12.20 6.52 11.73
CA VAL A 247 12.83 7.39 12.73
C VAL A 247 13.95 6.64 13.43
N ALA A 248 15.13 7.23 13.48
CA ALA A 248 16.24 6.74 14.27
C ALA A 248 16.40 7.57 15.54
N ILE A 249 16.46 6.89 16.69
CA ILE A 249 16.72 7.51 17.99
C ILE A 249 17.81 6.76 18.73
N THR A 250 18.38 7.39 19.77
CA THR A 250 19.21 6.71 20.76
C THR A 250 18.58 6.86 22.14
N GLN A 251 18.48 5.78 22.89
CA GLN A 251 18.06 5.82 24.30
C GLN A 251 19.02 4.95 25.12
N ASN A 252 19.60 5.52 26.18
CA ASN A 252 20.55 4.83 27.06
C ASN A 252 21.68 4.12 26.30
N GLY A 253 22.27 4.80 25.31
CA GLY A 253 23.34 4.27 24.46
C GLY A 253 22.89 3.24 23.41
N THR A 254 21.63 2.84 23.38
CA THR A 254 21.07 1.92 22.38
C THR A 254 20.44 2.70 21.22
N GLU A 255 20.80 2.36 19.98
CA GLU A 255 20.16 2.89 18.77
C GLU A 255 18.91 2.06 18.38
N TYR A 256 17.80 2.76 18.13
CA TYR A 256 16.54 2.18 17.65
C TYR A 256 16.16 2.77 16.30
N PHE A 257 15.68 1.92 15.39
CA PHE A 257 15.03 2.31 14.15
C PHE A 257 13.55 1.97 14.23
N LEU A 258 12.70 2.99 14.17
CA LEU A 258 11.25 2.86 14.31
C LEU A 258 10.57 3.18 13.00
N LEU A 259 9.51 2.44 12.68
CA LEU A 259 8.63 2.73 11.55
C LEU A 259 7.27 3.18 12.08
N PHE A 260 6.76 4.24 11.49
CA PHE A 260 5.43 4.80 11.73
C PHE A 260 4.65 4.87 10.43
N ASN A 261 3.33 4.77 10.53
CA ASN A 261 2.43 4.99 9.40
C ASN A 261 2.30 6.50 9.10
N ALA A 262 1.64 6.85 7.99
CA ALA A 262 1.42 8.26 7.60
C ALA A 262 0.72 9.10 8.68
N ASP A 263 -0.16 8.49 9.49
CA ASP A 263 -0.87 9.13 10.61
C ASP A 263 -0.03 9.23 11.90
N GLY A 264 1.19 8.69 11.89
CA GLY A 264 2.10 8.65 13.02
C GLY A 264 1.89 7.51 14.01
N SER A 265 0.99 6.57 13.73
CA SER A 265 0.84 5.35 14.52
C SER A 265 2.07 4.44 14.39
N PHE A 266 2.50 3.84 15.51
CA PHE A 266 3.66 2.95 15.54
C PHE A 266 3.40 1.66 14.77
N ARG A 267 4.39 1.23 13.98
CA ARG A 267 4.32 0.00 13.18
C ARG A 267 5.32 -1.05 13.63
N ALA A 268 6.59 -0.69 13.75
CA ALA A 268 7.66 -1.64 14.09
C ALA A 268 8.87 -0.91 14.67
N ALA A 269 9.69 -1.63 15.43
CA ALA A 269 11.00 -1.16 15.88
C ALA A 269 12.06 -2.24 15.67
N LEU A 270 13.25 -1.82 15.26
CA LEU A 270 14.46 -2.62 15.21
C LEU A 270 15.47 -2.03 16.18
N LYS A 271 15.91 -2.84 17.14
CA LYS A 271 17.02 -2.49 18.03
C LYS A 271 18.33 -2.87 17.34
N LYS A 272 19.26 -1.92 17.23
CA LYS A 272 20.62 -2.24 16.79
C LYS A 272 21.34 -2.93 17.95
N LYS A 273 21.83 -4.15 17.71
CA LYS A 273 22.65 -4.89 18.67
C LYS A 273 24.03 -4.26 18.79
#